data_AF-A0A1Y2MGE5-F1
#
_entry.id   AF-A0A1Y2MGE5-F1
#
_cell.length_a   1.000
_cell.length_b   1.000
_cell.length_c   1.000
_cell.angle_alpha   90.00
_cell.angle_beta   90.00
_cell.angle_gamma   90.00
#
_symmetry.space_group_name_H-M   'P 1'
#
loop_
_entity.id
_entity.type
_entity.pdbx_description
1 polymer ?
#
loop_
_entity_poly.entity_id
_entity_poly.type
_entity_poly.pdbx_seq_one_letter_code
_entity_poly.pdbx_strand_id
1 'polypeptide(L)'
;MFGLDVQRIGGHGNRAVTVQIPPSIDGPHLIHRGEYFGAPIRNDSDTVWTKERQIEAMYRARFDERRHATEALDNLYTESTRGHDITERAWLVAVGHPRVPNIRARLSRAQARDVINHTEGLALTFASSSGIHPLASVDRLNPRPGLRRWVAANTATDERARWKEAWLSIHHDGSVTLAAALGGHRIRDGFLGGHQVESRTIECGIADFMALIRATARETGNSEYDLRVGVEWTGENPLIVLTDDGYGFSHDIGSTPLQQFTPVESTVDASEPDIDFYWHVYDVAQDCVNQGGTAHLHMIKPPARNSDGQGTSTA
;
A
#
# COMPACT_ATOMS: atom_id res chain seq x y z
N MET A 1 -0.25 -1.06 16.29
CA MET A 1 -1.60 -1.31 16.89
C MET A 1 -1.99 -0.15 17.83
N PHE A 2 -3.00 0.61 17.40
CA PHE A 2 -3.53 1.88 17.93
C PHE A 2 -2.59 3.07 17.74
N GLY A 3 -2.81 3.88 16.70
CA GLY A 3 -2.20 5.21 16.51
C GLY A 3 -2.60 6.20 17.62
N LEU A 4 -2.20 5.91 18.86
CA LEU A 4 -2.40 6.71 20.05
C LEU A 4 -1.38 7.84 20.08
N ASP A 5 -1.85 9.08 20.10
CA ASP A 5 -0.97 10.21 20.40
C ASP A 5 -0.82 10.33 21.92
N VAL A 6 0.39 10.12 22.41
CA VAL A 6 0.73 10.13 23.84
C VAL A 6 1.69 11.28 24.13
N GLN A 7 1.17 12.30 24.80
CA GLN A 7 1.93 13.50 25.15
C GLN A 7 2.17 13.56 26.66
N ARG A 8 3.43 13.70 27.07
CA ARG A 8 3.79 13.94 28.46
C ARG A 8 3.74 15.44 28.74
N ILE A 9 2.99 15.84 29.75
CA ILE A 9 2.78 17.24 30.11
C ILE A 9 3.23 17.46 31.57
N GLY A 10 3.91 18.58 31.84
CA GLY A 10 4.30 18.98 33.19
C GLY A 10 5.76 18.68 33.58
N GLY A 11 6.13 19.03 34.81
CA GLY A 11 7.50 19.05 35.32
C GLY A 11 7.68 18.27 36.63
N HIS A 12 8.83 18.43 37.29
CA HIS A 12 9.06 17.80 38.59
C HIS A 12 7.99 18.23 39.60
N GLY A 13 7.30 17.25 40.19
CA GLY A 13 6.21 17.48 41.16
C GLY A 13 4.80 17.55 40.57
N ASN A 14 4.63 17.67 39.24
CA ASN A 14 3.32 17.59 38.60
C ASN A 14 3.46 17.12 37.14
N ARG A 15 3.30 15.80 36.92
CA ARG A 15 3.42 15.14 35.62
C ARG A 15 2.08 14.52 35.23
N ALA A 16 1.63 14.80 34.03
CA ALA A 16 0.43 14.23 33.43
C ALA A 16 0.79 13.60 32.08
N VAL A 17 -0.08 12.69 31.63
CA VAL A 17 0.01 12.11 30.29
C VAL A 17 -1.36 12.30 29.64
N THR A 18 -1.37 12.92 28.46
CA THR A 18 -2.53 12.97 27.59
C THR A 18 -2.42 11.83 26.60
N VAL A 19 -3.48 11.04 26.48
CA VAL A 19 -3.59 9.95 25.50
C VAL A 19 -4.81 10.24 24.64
N GLN A 20 -4.59 10.49 23.35
CA GLN A 20 -5.68 10.65 22.38
C GLN A 20 -6.02 9.28 21.78
N ILE A 21 -7.28 8.86 21.93
CA ILE A 21 -7.80 7.59 21.39
C ILE A 21 -8.75 7.93 20.23
N PRO A 22 -8.44 7.57 18.97
CA PRO A 22 -9.33 7.80 17.86
C PRO A 22 -10.59 6.90 17.95
N PRO A 23 -11.71 7.28 17.31
CA PRO A 23 -12.86 6.40 17.15
C PRO A 23 -12.45 5.11 16.42
N SER A 24 -12.89 3.96 16.93
CA SER A 24 -12.64 2.68 16.30
C SER A 24 -13.81 2.26 15.43
N ILE A 25 -13.54 1.93 14.17
CA ILE A 25 -14.51 1.36 13.23
C ILE A 25 -14.73 -0.15 13.46
N ASP A 26 -13.80 -0.82 14.13
CA ASP A 26 -13.89 -2.26 14.42
C ASP A 26 -14.73 -2.62 15.66
N GLY A 27 -15.47 -1.64 16.20
CA GLY A 27 -16.40 -1.87 17.31
C GLY A 27 -17.54 -2.85 16.95
N PRO A 28 -18.21 -3.46 17.93
CA PRO A 28 -18.00 -3.30 19.36
C PRO A 28 -16.78 -4.08 19.88
N HIS A 29 -16.04 -3.46 20.82
CA HIS A 29 -14.92 -4.10 21.53
C HIS A 29 -15.43 -4.79 22.78
N LEU A 30 -15.48 -6.12 22.73
CA LEU A 30 -15.98 -6.94 23.83
C LEU A 30 -14.88 -7.16 24.87
N ILE A 31 -15.19 -6.87 26.13
CA ILE A 31 -14.35 -7.21 27.28
C ILE A 31 -15.10 -8.14 28.21
N HIS A 32 -14.33 -8.96 28.94
CA HIS A 32 -14.85 -9.92 29.88
C HIS A 32 -15.49 -9.22 31.09
N ARG A 33 -16.68 -9.68 31.50
CA ARG A 33 -17.46 -9.17 32.63
C ARG A 33 -18.14 -10.32 33.37
N GLY A 34 -17.51 -10.83 34.43
CA GLY A 34 -18.05 -11.95 35.20
C GLY A 34 -18.14 -13.21 34.32
N GLU A 35 -19.35 -13.69 34.04
CA GLU A 35 -19.59 -14.90 33.22
C GLU A 35 -19.94 -14.58 31.75
N TYR A 36 -19.87 -13.31 31.32
CA TYR A 36 -20.27 -12.88 29.98
C TYR A 36 -19.36 -11.79 29.41
N PHE A 37 -19.54 -11.48 28.13
CA PHE A 37 -18.85 -10.37 27.45
C PHE A 37 -19.76 -9.15 27.36
N GLY A 38 -19.17 -7.96 27.53
CA GLY A 38 -19.87 -6.68 27.36
C GLY A 38 -19.01 -5.68 26.60
N ALA A 39 -19.65 -4.78 25.87
CA ALA A 39 -18.97 -3.64 25.25
C ALA A 39 -19.16 -2.40 26.13
N PRO A 40 -18.10 -1.83 26.73
CA PRO A 40 -18.19 -0.58 27.45
C PRO A 40 -18.21 0.60 26.46
N ILE A 41 -18.95 1.64 26.78
CA ILE A 41 -18.92 2.90 26.05
C ILE A 41 -18.73 4.05 27.03
N ARG A 42 -17.94 5.06 26.64
CA ARG A 42 -17.82 6.31 27.39
C ARG A 42 -19.11 7.10 27.27
N ASN A 43 -19.66 7.50 28.40
CA ASN A 43 -20.81 8.39 28.51
C ASN A 43 -20.41 9.53 29.45
N ASP A 44 -20.00 10.65 28.86
CA ASP A 44 -19.36 11.76 29.56
C ASP A 44 -18.14 11.32 30.39
N SER A 45 -18.14 11.59 31.70
CA SER A 45 -17.09 11.18 32.63
C SER A 45 -17.13 9.69 32.98
N ASP A 46 -18.25 9.02 32.70
CA ASP A 46 -18.50 7.64 33.13
C ASP A 46 -18.29 6.63 31.99
N THR A 47 -18.16 5.37 32.37
CA THR A 47 -18.16 4.24 31.44
C THR A 47 -19.36 3.37 31.75
N VAL A 48 -20.24 3.21 30.77
CA VAL A 48 -21.48 2.44 30.90
C VAL A 48 -21.46 1.23 29.98
N TRP A 49 -22.20 0.18 30.35
CA TRP A 49 -22.35 -0.99 29.51
C TRP A 49 -23.38 -0.74 28.42
N THR A 50 -22.99 -1.06 27.19
CA THR A 50 -23.83 -0.93 26.01
C THR A 50 -24.96 -1.95 26.06
N LYS A 51 -26.19 -1.53 25.70
CA LYS A 51 -27.36 -2.44 25.63
C LYS A 51 -27.27 -3.32 24.39
N GLU A 52 -27.96 -4.45 24.37
CA GLU A 52 -27.96 -5.42 23.26
C GLU A 52 -28.29 -4.77 21.91
N ARG A 53 -29.31 -3.90 21.86
CA ARG A 53 -29.68 -3.16 20.63
C ARG A 53 -28.56 -2.21 20.15
N GLN A 54 -27.81 -1.62 21.08
CA GLN A 54 -26.69 -0.75 20.72
C GLN A 54 -25.50 -1.60 20.24
N ILE A 55 -25.25 -2.76 20.84
CA ILE A 55 -24.27 -3.75 20.36
C ILE A 55 -24.62 -4.19 18.93
N GLU A 56 -25.89 -4.52 18.67
CA GLU A 56 -26.38 -4.86 17.33
C GLU A 56 -26.12 -3.72 16.33
N ALA A 57 -26.42 -2.47 16.72
CA ALA A 57 -26.18 -1.30 15.87
C ALA A 57 -24.68 -1.09 15.57
N MET A 58 -23.80 -1.32 16.55
CA MET A 58 -22.36 -1.23 16.36
C MET A 58 -21.85 -2.32 15.40
N TYR A 59 -22.33 -3.56 15.51
CA TYR A 59 -21.98 -4.62 14.56
C TYR A 59 -22.47 -4.29 13.15
N ARG A 60 -23.69 -3.78 13.02
CA ARG A 60 -24.21 -3.35 11.71
C ARG A 60 -23.35 -2.28 11.09
N ALA A 61 -23.00 -1.23 11.86
CA ALA A 61 -22.12 -0.16 11.41
C ALA A 61 -20.76 -0.71 10.95
N ARG A 62 -20.15 -1.65 11.70
CA ARG A 62 -18.89 -2.29 11.32
C ARG A 62 -18.99 -3.05 9.98
N PHE A 63 -20.07 -3.81 9.77
CA PHE A 63 -20.26 -4.55 8.53
C PHE A 63 -20.52 -3.63 7.33
N ASP A 64 -21.30 -2.56 7.55
CA ASP A 64 -21.54 -1.55 6.51
C ASP A 64 -20.25 -0.81 6.16
N GLU A 65 -19.43 -0.45 7.15
CA GLU A 65 -18.12 0.18 6.92
C GLU A 65 -17.18 -0.73 6.13
N ARG A 66 -17.08 -2.02 6.51
CA ARG A 66 -16.27 -2.99 5.76
C ARG A 66 -16.75 -3.13 4.32
N ARG A 67 -18.06 -3.13 4.08
CA ARG A 67 -18.63 -3.17 2.73
C ARG A 67 -18.24 -1.92 1.94
N HIS A 68 -18.39 -0.74 2.53
CA HIS A 68 -18.03 0.52 1.88
C HIS A 68 -16.53 0.62 1.55
N ALA A 69 -15.65 0.14 2.45
CA ALA A 69 -14.22 0.08 2.20
C ALA A 69 -13.88 -0.84 1.01
N THR A 70 -14.48 -2.04 0.97
CA THR A 70 -14.31 -2.96 -0.17
C THR A 70 -14.84 -2.36 -1.48
N GLU A 71 -16.02 -1.74 -1.46
CA GLU A 71 -16.60 -1.07 -2.64
C GLU A 71 -15.72 0.10 -3.11
N ALA A 72 -15.14 0.88 -2.20
CA ALA A 72 -14.24 1.97 -2.54
C ALA A 72 -12.97 1.44 -3.24
N LEU A 73 -12.35 0.39 -2.69
CA LEU A 73 -11.19 -0.27 -3.31
C LEU A 73 -11.53 -0.89 -4.67
N ASP A 74 -12.64 -1.61 -4.79
CA ASP A 74 -13.11 -2.21 -6.04
C ASP A 74 -13.27 -1.16 -7.15
N ASN A 75 -13.88 -0.03 -6.81
CA ASN A 75 -14.11 1.07 -7.73
C ASN A 75 -12.79 1.72 -8.15
N LEU A 76 -11.88 2.01 -7.20
CA LEU A 76 -10.56 2.58 -7.50
C LEU A 76 -9.73 1.65 -8.38
N TYR A 77 -9.73 0.35 -8.07
CA TYR A 77 -8.99 -0.67 -8.80
C TYR A 77 -9.52 -0.79 -10.23
N THR A 78 -10.84 -0.98 -10.38
CA THR A 78 -11.49 -1.07 -11.70
C THR A 78 -11.29 0.20 -12.52
N GLU A 79 -11.37 1.38 -11.90
CA GLU A 79 -11.09 2.64 -12.59
C GLU A 79 -9.64 2.71 -13.06
N SER A 80 -8.68 2.29 -12.22
CA SER A 80 -7.25 2.35 -12.52
C SER A 80 -6.81 1.33 -13.57
N THR A 81 -7.55 0.23 -13.75
CA THR A 81 -7.32 -0.72 -14.85
C THR A 81 -7.83 -0.18 -16.20
N ARG A 82 -8.85 0.68 -16.20
CA ARG A 82 -9.46 1.19 -17.45
C ARG A 82 -8.50 2.10 -18.20
N GLY A 83 -8.41 1.88 -19.52
CA GLY A 83 -7.57 2.69 -20.41
C GLY A 83 -6.19 2.10 -20.65
N HIS A 84 -5.88 0.96 -20.04
CA HIS A 84 -4.67 0.19 -20.30
C HIS A 84 -4.96 -1.00 -21.22
N ASP A 85 -4.09 -1.22 -22.19
CA ASP A 85 -4.16 -2.40 -23.06
C ASP A 85 -3.56 -3.60 -22.33
N ILE A 86 -4.42 -4.30 -21.60
CA ILE A 86 -4.09 -5.50 -20.82
C ILE A 86 -4.03 -6.77 -21.70
N THR A 87 -4.34 -6.67 -23.00
CA THR A 87 -4.22 -7.77 -23.95
C THR A 87 -2.83 -7.83 -24.59
N GLU A 88 -2.21 -6.66 -24.80
CA GLU A 88 -0.87 -6.53 -25.38
C GLU A 88 0.23 -6.51 -24.31
N ARG A 89 -0.08 -6.05 -23.08
CA ARG A 89 0.91 -5.99 -22.01
C ARG A 89 0.33 -6.20 -20.62
N ALA A 90 1.08 -6.84 -19.73
CA ALA A 90 0.75 -6.92 -18.31
C ALA A 90 0.94 -5.56 -17.59
N TRP A 91 -0.02 -5.20 -16.75
CA TRP A 91 -0.02 -3.93 -16.00
C TRP A 91 -0.08 -4.18 -14.49
N LEU A 92 0.79 -3.52 -13.73
CA LEU A 92 0.60 -3.35 -12.29
C LEU A 92 -0.54 -2.37 -12.07
N VAL A 93 -1.51 -2.74 -11.25
CA VAL A 93 -2.52 -1.82 -10.72
C VAL A 93 -2.50 -1.94 -9.21
N ALA A 94 -2.21 -0.85 -8.52
CA ALA A 94 -2.17 -0.78 -7.07
C ALA A 94 -3.01 0.41 -6.58
N VAL A 95 -3.89 0.17 -5.62
CA VAL A 95 -4.78 1.18 -5.06
C VAL A 95 -4.79 1.11 -3.54
N GLY A 96 -4.80 2.26 -2.89
CA GLY A 96 -4.87 2.40 -1.44
C GLY A 96 -5.99 3.35 -1.06
N HIS A 97 -6.80 2.96 -0.08
CA HIS A 97 -7.87 3.79 0.47
C HIS A 97 -7.73 3.91 1.99
N PRO A 98 -7.71 5.13 2.55
CA PRO A 98 -7.70 5.29 4.00
C PRO A 98 -8.98 4.68 4.60
N ARG A 99 -8.86 3.89 5.67
CA ARG A 99 -10.04 3.32 6.35
C ARG A 99 -10.95 4.40 6.95
N VAL A 100 -10.36 5.53 7.34
CA VAL A 100 -11.09 6.72 7.81
C VAL A 100 -10.54 7.94 7.09
N PRO A 101 -11.09 8.32 5.92
CA PRO A 101 -10.57 9.42 5.13
C PRO A 101 -10.70 10.79 5.82
N ASN A 102 -9.60 11.54 5.91
CA ASN A 102 -9.63 12.93 6.36
C ASN A 102 -10.02 13.89 5.22
N ILE A 103 -11.33 14.00 4.96
CA ILE A 103 -11.90 14.79 3.85
C ILE A 103 -11.63 16.31 3.98
N ARG A 104 -11.22 16.79 5.17
CA ARG A 104 -10.95 18.21 5.40
C ARG A 104 -9.59 18.65 4.82
N ALA A 105 -8.67 17.71 4.58
CA ALA A 105 -7.31 17.99 4.12
C ALA A 105 -7.17 17.78 2.60
N ARG A 106 -7.86 18.61 1.80
CA ARG A 106 -7.66 18.59 0.34
C ARG A 106 -6.30 19.18 -0.01
N LEU A 107 -5.41 18.34 -0.56
CA LEU A 107 -4.09 18.80 -0.99
C LEU A 107 -4.20 19.86 -2.09
N SER A 108 -3.48 20.96 -1.91
CA SER A 108 -3.16 21.89 -2.99
C SER A 108 -2.24 21.23 -4.02
N ARG A 109 -2.12 21.82 -5.22
CA ARG A 109 -1.19 21.32 -6.24
C ARG A 109 0.26 21.30 -5.74
N ALA A 110 0.65 22.29 -4.94
CA ALA A 110 1.99 22.38 -4.36
C ALA A 110 2.24 21.22 -3.38
N GLN A 111 1.30 20.98 -2.46
CA GLN A 111 1.40 19.85 -1.53
C GLN A 111 1.42 18.51 -2.25
N ALA A 112 0.57 18.31 -3.26
CA ALA A 112 0.58 17.08 -4.05
C ALA A 112 1.93 16.85 -4.76
N ARG A 113 2.52 17.92 -5.32
CA ARG A 113 3.87 17.87 -5.91
C ARG A 113 4.92 17.51 -4.87
N ASP A 114 4.85 18.11 -3.69
CA ASP A 114 5.82 17.87 -2.62
C ASP A 114 5.72 16.43 -2.09
N VAL A 115 4.51 15.89 -1.95
CA VAL A 115 4.27 14.47 -1.65
C VAL A 115 4.90 13.57 -2.71
N ILE A 116 4.61 13.78 -3.99
CA ILE A 116 5.14 12.96 -5.09
C ILE A 116 6.67 13.03 -5.17
N ASN A 117 7.25 14.20 -4.92
CA ASN A 117 8.71 14.36 -4.88
C ASN A 117 9.33 13.61 -3.70
N HIS A 118 8.69 13.63 -2.53
CA HIS A 118 9.17 12.90 -1.35
C HIS A 118 9.04 11.38 -1.50
N THR A 119 8.07 10.91 -2.28
CA THR A 119 7.87 9.49 -2.58
C THR A 119 9.13 8.82 -3.14
N GLU A 120 9.89 9.49 -4.00
CA GLU A 120 11.11 8.91 -4.60
C GLU A 120 12.16 8.57 -3.54
N GLY A 121 12.47 9.54 -2.67
CA GLY A 121 13.43 9.33 -1.60
C GLY A 121 13.03 8.19 -0.67
N LEU A 122 11.73 8.07 -0.38
CA LEU A 122 11.21 7.01 0.48
C LEU A 122 11.19 5.64 -0.23
N ALA A 123 10.80 5.56 -1.49
CA ALA A 123 10.80 4.31 -2.25
C ALA A 123 12.21 3.70 -2.32
N LEU A 124 13.23 4.55 -2.47
CA LEU A 124 14.64 4.15 -2.47
C LEU A 124 15.17 3.70 -1.10
N THR A 125 14.43 3.91 -0.01
CA THR A 125 14.72 3.27 1.29
C THR A 125 14.25 1.83 1.34
N PHE A 126 13.24 1.47 0.53
CA PHE A 126 12.65 0.13 0.52
C PHE A 126 13.26 -0.76 -0.55
N ALA A 127 13.53 -0.21 -1.74
CA ALA A 127 14.05 -0.92 -2.90
C ALA A 127 15.29 -0.23 -3.49
N SER A 128 16.21 -1.02 -4.06
CA SER A 128 17.40 -0.52 -4.74
C SER A 128 17.06 0.32 -5.98
N SER A 129 17.82 1.39 -6.23
CA SER A 129 17.67 2.24 -7.43
C SER A 129 18.07 1.55 -8.75
N SER A 130 18.55 0.30 -8.69
CA SER A 130 19.00 -0.45 -9.87
C SER A 130 17.86 -1.06 -10.69
N GLY A 131 16.62 -1.03 -10.19
CA GLY A 131 15.44 -1.56 -10.86
C GLY A 131 14.65 -0.49 -11.62
N ILE A 132 13.52 -0.92 -12.17
CA ILE A 132 12.63 -0.06 -12.96
C ILE A 132 11.51 0.42 -12.05
N HIS A 133 11.64 1.64 -11.55
CA HIS A 133 10.65 2.31 -10.72
C HIS A 133 9.60 3.02 -11.58
N PRO A 134 8.29 2.70 -11.46
CA PRO A 134 7.22 3.46 -12.11
C PRO A 134 7.28 4.98 -11.89
N LEU A 135 7.73 5.41 -10.71
CA LEU A 135 7.86 6.82 -10.35
C LEU A 135 8.88 7.58 -11.23
N ALA A 136 9.82 6.87 -11.85
CA ALA A 136 10.77 7.45 -12.80
C ALA A 136 10.12 7.82 -14.17
N SER A 137 8.91 7.31 -14.43
CA SER A 137 8.18 7.49 -15.69
C SER A 137 6.96 8.43 -15.57
N VAL A 138 6.86 9.22 -14.50
CA VAL A 138 5.78 10.18 -14.31
C VAL A 138 6.29 11.63 -14.17
N ASP A 139 5.45 12.60 -14.52
CA ASP A 139 5.73 14.03 -14.33
C ASP A 139 5.46 14.41 -12.88
N ARG A 140 6.51 14.32 -12.07
CA ARG A 140 6.48 14.61 -10.63
C ARG A 140 6.36 16.10 -10.32
N LEU A 141 6.83 16.96 -11.23
CA LEU A 141 6.92 18.40 -11.01
C LEU A 141 5.61 19.11 -11.33
N ASN A 142 4.79 18.55 -12.24
CA ASN A 142 3.55 19.17 -12.68
C ASN A 142 2.34 18.23 -12.54
N PRO A 143 1.90 17.87 -11.31
CA PRO A 143 0.66 17.15 -11.11
C PRO A 143 -0.51 17.88 -11.77
N ARG A 144 -1.29 17.15 -12.57
CA ARG A 144 -2.42 17.67 -13.34
C ARG A 144 -3.72 17.45 -12.57
N PRO A 145 -4.68 18.38 -12.65
CA PRO A 145 -5.98 18.17 -12.03
C PRO A 145 -6.75 17.06 -12.76
N GLY A 146 -7.28 16.11 -11.99
CA GLY A 146 -8.25 15.11 -12.43
C GLY A 146 -9.55 15.24 -11.62
N LEU A 147 -10.55 14.40 -11.92
CA LEU A 147 -11.80 14.38 -11.13
C LEU A 147 -11.49 13.99 -9.68
N ARG A 148 -11.56 14.98 -8.78
CA ARG A 148 -11.28 14.83 -7.34
C ARG A 148 -9.90 14.25 -7.01
N ARG A 149 -8.89 14.49 -7.86
CA ARG A 149 -7.51 14.00 -7.66
C ARG A 149 -6.47 14.88 -8.33
N TRP A 150 -5.22 14.69 -7.94
CA TRP A 150 -4.04 15.12 -8.68
C TRP A 150 -3.40 13.92 -9.36
N VAL A 151 -2.98 14.07 -10.61
CA VAL A 151 -2.42 13.00 -11.44
C VAL A 151 -1.00 13.37 -11.86
N ALA A 152 -0.01 12.56 -11.49
CA ALA A 152 1.30 12.56 -12.11
C ALA A 152 1.19 11.78 -13.42
N ALA A 153 1.24 12.50 -14.54
CA ALA A 153 1.02 11.92 -15.86
C ALA A 153 2.26 11.20 -16.37
N ASN A 154 2.06 10.14 -17.17
CA ASN A 154 3.12 9.44 -17.88
C ASN A 154 4.02 10.39 -18.69
N THR A 155 5.34 10.20 -18.58
CA THR A 155 6.36 10.87 -19.40
C THR A 155 6.94 9.96 -20.48
N ALA A 156 6.73 8.64 -20.38
CA ALA A 156 7.13 7.66 -21.38
C ALA A 156 6.15 7.66 -22.57
N THR A 157 6.17 8.73 -23.36
CA THR A 157 5.22 8.96 -24.47
C THR A 157 5.73 8.45 -25.83
N ASP A 158 7.04 8.21 -25.95
CA ASP A 158 7.63 7.64 -27.16
C ASP A 158 7.34 6.15 -27.28
N GLU A 159 7.16 5.66 -28.51
CA GLU A 159 6.89 4.24 -28.79
C GLU A 159 7.94 3.30 -28.16
N ARG A 160 9.21 3.72 -28.18
CA ARG A 160 10.35 2.98 -27.60
C ARG A 160 10.38 2.97 -26.08
N ALA A 161 9.60 3.82 -25.43
CA ALA A 161 9.50 3.94 -23.98
C ALA A 161 8.19 3.38 -23.43
N ARG A 162 7.26 2.94 -24.29
CA ARG A 162 5.93 2.48 -23.86
C ARG A 162 5.97 1.39 -22.79
N TRP A 163 6.99 0.54 -22.81
CA TRP A 163 7.18 -0.56 -21.84
C TRP A 163 7.36 -0.10 -20.39
N LYS A 164 7.61 1.19 -20.15
CA LYS A 164 7.71 1.79 -18.81
C LYS A 164 6.67 2.87 -18.56
N GLU A 165 5.55 2.87 -19.28
CA GLU A 165 4.42 3.76 -19.02
C GLU A 165 3.94 3.65 -17.58
N ALA A 166 3.66 4.78 -16.93
CA ALA A 166 3.12 4.80 -15.58
C ALA A 166 2.23 6.01 -15.32
N TRP A 167 1.27 5.86 -14.42
CA TRP A 167 0.45 6.93 -13.86
C TRP A 167 0.32 6.75 -12.36
N LEU A 168 0.30 7.87 -11.67
CA LEU A 168 0.14 7.91 -10.23
C LEU A 168 -0.86 9.00 -9.87
N SER A 169 -1.78 8.70 -8.97
CA SER A 169 -2.77 9.69 -8.51
C SER A 169 -2.85 9.78 -7.00
N ILE A 170 -3.09 11.00 -6.52
CA ILE A 170 -3.46 11.29 -5.13
C ILE A 170 -4.87 11.90 -5.14
N HIS A 171 -5.82 11.19 -4.58
CA HIS A 171 -7.22 11.58 -4.50
C HIS A 171 -7.44 12.53 -3.32
N HIS A 172 -8.52 13.33 -3.38
CA HIS A 172 -8.80 14.35 -2.36
C HIS A 172 -9.24 13.78 -1.01
N ASP A 173 -9.67 12.52 -0.96
CA ASP A 173 -9.92 11.77 0.27
C ASP A 173 -8.64 11.14 0.85
N GLY A 174 -7.51 11.27 0.14
CA GLY A 174 -6.23 10.67 0.52
C GLY A 174 -6.01 9.27 -0.04
N SER A 175 -6.93 8.76 -0.87
CA SER A 175 -6.67 7.57 -1.67
C SER A 175 -5.52 7.78 -2.64
N VAL A 176 -4.83 6.71 -2.97
CA VAL A 176 -3.71 6.73 -3.92
C VAL A 176 -3.87 5.62 -4.93
N THR A 177 -3.44 5.86 -6.17
CA THR A 177 -3.43 4.84 -7.22
C THR A 177 -2.11 4.87 -7.98
N LEU A 178 -1.65 3.70 -8.39
CA LEU A 178 -0.50 3.48 -9.28
C LEU A 178 -0.91 2.50 -10.36
N ALA A 179 -0.73 2.88 -11.61
CA ALA A 179 -0.85 1.98 -12.76
C ALA A 179 0.46 2.03 -13.55
N ALA A 180 1.08 0.89 -13.81
CA ALA A 180 2.39 0.83 -14.48
C ALA A 180 2.55 -0.38 -15.39
N ALA A 181 3.18 -0.17 -16.54
CA ALA A 181 3.53 -1.23 -17.47
C ALA A 181 4.59 -2.16 -16.85
N LEU A 182 4.26 -3.44 -16.71
CA LEU A 182 5.15 -4.49 -16.20
C LEU A 182 5.67 -5.42 -17.29
N GLY A 183 4.85 -5.68 -18.30
CA GLY A 183 5.21 -6.56 -19.41
C GLY A 183 5.99 -5.88 -20.51
N GLY A 184 6.62 -6.67 -21.39
CA GLY A 184 7.25 -6.12 -22.60
C GLY A 184 8.49 -5.28 -22.33
N HIS A 185 9.15 -5.49 -21.19
CA HIS A 185 10.32 -4.74 -20.78
C HIS A 185 11.50 -4.95 -21.73
N ARG A 186 12.33 -3.91 -21.86
CA ARG A 186 13.49 -3.96 -22.75
C ARG A 186 14.61 -4.76 -22.09
N ILE A 187 15.12 -5.75 -22.81
CA ILE A 187 16.32 -6.51 -22.45
C ILE A 187 17.46 -6.18 -23.41
N ARG A 188 18.66 -6.71 -23.14
CA ARG A 188 19.87 -6.43 -23.93
C ARG A 188 19.65 -6.63 -25.43
N ASP A 189 18.97 -7.72 -25.79
CA ASP A 189 18.77 -8.16 -27.18
C ASP A 189 17.28 -8.18 -27.57
N GLY A 190 16.52 -7.14 -27.19
CA GLY A 190 15.14 -6.96 -27.64
C GLY A 190 14.18 -6.56 -26.52
N PHE A 191 12.98 -7.13 -26.57
CA PHE A 191 11.93 -6.90 -25.59
C PHE A 191 11.38 -8.26 -25.15
N LEU A 192 11.00 -8.34 -23.87
CA LEU A 192 10.21 -9.45 -23.36
C LEU A 192 8.82 -9.47 -24.03
N GLY A 193 8.11 -10.59 -23.89
CA GLY A 193 6.70 -10.65 -24.24
C GLY A 193 5.85 -9.79 -23.29
N GLY A 194 4.67 -9.36 -23.75
CA GLY A 194 3.71 -8.63 -22.92
C GLY A 194 3.26 -9.38 -21.66
N HIS A 195 3.28 -10.72 -21.71
CA HIS A 195 2.93 -11.62 -20.60
C HIS A 195 4.11 -11.92 -19.65
N GLN A 196 5.33 -11.49 -19.99
CA GLN A 196 6.53 -11.77 -19.21
C GLN A 196 6.85 -10.56 -18.34
N VAL A 197 6.88 -10.77 -17.03
CA VAL A 197 7.06 -9.72 -16.02
C VAL A 197 8.27 -10.06 -15.16
N GLU A 198 9.22 -9.16 -15.01
CA GLU A 198 10.34 -9.36 -14.08
C GLU A 198 9.89 -9.15 -12.64
N SER A 199 10.23 -10.07 -11.73
CA SER A 199 9.93 -9.96 -10.30
C SER A 199 10.44 -8.64 -9.69
N ARG A 200 11.63 -8.21 -10.09
CA ARG A 200 12.24 -6.94 -9.68
C ARG A 200 11.38 -5.71 -9.98
N THR A 201 10.65 -5.72 -11.09
CA THR A 201 9.77 -4.61 -11.46
C THR A 201 8.52 -4.59 -10.59
N ILE A 202 7.97 -5.76 -10.24
CA ILE A 202 6.89 -5.86 -9.25
C ILE A 202 7.37 -5.24 -7.94
N GLU A 203 8.54 -5.66 -7.44
CA GLU A 203 9.11 -5.11 -6.20
C GLU A 203 9.29 -3.59 -6.22
N CYS A 204 9.85 -3.03 -7.30
CA CYS A 204 9.99 -1.58 -7.43
C CYS A 204 8.64 -0.85 -7.46
N GLY A 205 7.64 -1.44 -8.13
CA GLY A 205 6.28 -0.91 -8.16
C GLY A 205 5.61 -0.93 -6.79
N ILE A 206 5.79 -2.00 -6.00
CA ILE A 206 5.30 -2.06 -4.62
C ILE A 206 6.00 -1.01 -3.75
N ALA A 207 7.33 -0.87 -3.86
CA ALA A 207 8.08 0.13 -3.11
C ALA A 207 7.59 1.56 -3.41
N ASP A 208 7.38 1.90 -4.69
CA ASP A 208 6.87 3.21 -5.11
C ASP A 208 5.45 3.45 -4.58
N PHE A 209 4.57 2.45 -4.69
CA PHE A 209 3.18 2.52 -4.22
C PHE A 209 3.09 2.68 -2.69
N MET A 210 3.85 1.89 -1.94
CA MET A 210 3.86 1.97 -0.48
C MET A 210 4.50 3.27 0.02
N ALA A 211 5.55 3.74 -0.65
CA ALA A 211 6.12 5.06 -0.38
C ALA A 211 5.10 6.19 -0.64
N LEU A 212 4.26 6.04 -1.67
CA LEU A 212 3.21 7.00 -1.97
C LEU A 212 2.13 7.01 -0.90
N ILE A 213 1.66 5.85 -0.44
CA ILE A 213 0.73 5.73 0.70
C ILE A 213 1.31 6.50 1.89
N ARG A 214 2.55 6.21 2.27
CA ARG A 214 3.16 6.78 3.46
C ARG A 214 3.39 8.29 3.36
N ALA A 215 3.85 8.76 2.21
CA ALA A 215 4.02 10.20 1.98
C ALA A 215 2.68 10.93 1.99
N THR A 216 1.63 10.34 1.39
CA THR A 216 0.28 10.91 1.37
C THR A 216 -0.31 10.95 2.78
N ALA A 217 -0.22 9.85 3.52
CA ALA A 217 -0.70 9.72 4.90
C ALA A 217 -0.10 10.79 5.82
N ARG A 218 1.22 11.03 5.70
CA ARG A 218 1.92 12.08 6.47
C ARG A 218 1.39 13.48 6.18
N GLU A 219 1.03 13.78 4.93
CA GLU A 219 0.52 15.10 4.54
C GLU A 219 -0.97 15.29 4.87
N THR A 220 -1.79 14.24 4.74
CA THR A 220 -3.24 14.31 5.00
C THR A 220 -3.62 14.02 6.46
N GLY A 221 -2.71 13.46 7.24
CA GLY A 221 -2.97 12.98 8.60
C GLY A 221 -3.78 11.68 8.65
N ASN A 222 -3.85 10.93 7.55
CA ASN A 222 -4.43 9.58 7.54
C ASN A 222 -3.44 8.58 8.18
N SER A 223 -3.93 7.46 8.70
CA SER A 223 -3.10 6.40 9.31
C SER A 223 -3.29 5.05 8.63
N GLU A 224 -4.42 4.39 8.85
CA GLU A 224 -4.70 3.05 8.30
C GLU A 224 -5.22 3.13 6.87
N TYR A 225 -4.66 2.29 6.00
CA TYR A 225 -5.04 2.12 4.61
C TYR A 225 -5.37 0.66 4.34
N ASP A 226 -6.51 0.41 3.72
CA ASP A 226 -6.74 -0.83 3.00
C ASP A 226 -6.13 -0.68 1.60
N LEU A 227 -5.43 -1.71 1.11
CA LEU A 227 -4.79 -1.70 -0.19
C LEU A 227 -5.14 -2.95 -0.99
N ARG A 228 -5.12 -2.79 -2.32
CA ARG A 228 -5.19 -3.89 -3.29
C ARG A 228 -4.13 -3.69 -4.36
N VAL A 229 -3.37 -4.74 -4.65
CA VAL A 229 -2.39 -4.76 -5.72
C VAL A 229 -2.59 -5.96 -6.62
N GLY A 230 -2.61 -5.77 -7.93
CA GLY A 230 -2.70 -6.86 -8.88
C GLY A 230 -1.93 -6.62 -10.17
N VAL A 231 -1.80 -7.67 -10.96
CA VAL A 231 -1.20 -7.66 -12.29
C VAL A 231 -2.25 -8.04 -13.31
N GLU A 232 -2.69 -7.07 -14.11
CA GLU A 232 -3.74 -7.21 -15.10
C GLU A 232 -3.16 -7.68 -16.43
N TRP A 233 -3.64 -8.83 -16.91
CA TRP A 233 -3.24 -9.44 -18.16
C TRP A 233 -4.36 -10.35 -18.69
N THR A 234 -4.73 -10.18 -19.96
CA THR A 234 -5.77 -10.98 -20.63
C THR A 234 -5.38 -11.42 -22.05
N GLY A 235 -4.09 -11.39 -22.39
CA GLY A 235 -3.60 -11.88 -23.67
C GLY A 235 -3.54 -13.42 -23.73
N GLU A 236 -3.15 -13.95 -24.90
CA GLU A 236 -3.27 -15.39 -25.21
C GLU A 236 -2.35 -16.30 -24.39
N ASN A 237 -1.15 -15.82 -24.06
CA ASN A 237 -0.17 -16.59 -23.29
C ASN A 237 -0.42 -16.40 -21.79
N PRO A 238 -0.18 -17.40 -20.93
CA PRO A 238 -0.25 -17.20 -19.49
C PRO A 238 0.76 -16.13 -19.04
N LEU A 239 0.42 -15.38 -17.99
CA LEU A 239 1.34 -14.46 -17.33
C LEU A 239 2.48 -15.25 -16.68
N ILE A 240 3.72 -14.83 -16.88
CA ILE A 240 4.91 -15.48 -16.30
C ILE A 240 5.71 -14.41 -15.56
N VAL A 241 5.91 -14.65 -14.26
CA VAL A 241 6.84 -13.85 -13.45
C VAL A 241 8.23 -14.47 -13.58
N LEU A 242 9.16 -13.72 -14.17
CA LEU A 242 10.55 -14.11 -14.36
C LEU A 242 11.36 -13.79 -13.10
N THR A 243 12.25 -14.72 -12.74
CA THR A 243 13.23 -14.55 -11.66
C THR A 243 14.62 -14.30 -12.23
N ASP A 244 15.53 -13.80 -11.40
CA ASP A 244 16.94 -13.63 -11.76
C ASP A 244 17.77 -14.86 -11.38
N ASP A 245 18.75 -15.22 -12.22
CA ASP A 245 19.71 -16.32 -11.96
C ASP A 245 20.84 -15.97 -10.97
N GLY A 246 20.79 -14.79 -10.35
CA GLY A 246 21.84 -14.25 -9.48
C GLY A 246 22.95 -13.51 -10.24
N TYR A 247 22.98 -13.59 -11.58
CA TYR A 247 23.93 -12.91 -12.45
C TYR A 247 23.32 -11.73 -13.20
N GLY A 248 22.06 -11.38 -12.93
CA GLY A 248 21.37 -10.28 -13.60
C GLY A 248 20.53 -10.72 -14.80
N PHE A 249 20.43 -12.02 -15.11
CA PHE A 249 19.65 -12.52 -16.24
C PHE A 249 18.31 -13.10 -15.79
N SER A 250 17.25 -12.60 -16.43
CA SER A 250 15.88 -13.03 -16.16
C SER A 250 15.56 -14.33 -16.88
N HIS A 251 14.95 -15.29 -16.17
CA HIS A 251 14.53 -16.59 -16.70
C HIS A 251 13.20 -17.04 -16.09
N ASP A 252 12.59 -18.05 -16.70
CA ASP A 252 11.31 -18.67 -16.29
C ASP A 252 11.49 -20.02 -15.58
N ILE A 253 12.73 -20.50 -15.39
CA ILE A 253 13.02 -21.74 -14.68
C ILE A 253 12.45 -21.65 -13.25
N GLY A 254 11.49 -22.52 -12.94
CA GLY A 254 10.81 -22.56 -11.63
C GLY A 254 9.62 -21.62 -11.52
N SER A 255 9.34 -20.78 -12.53
CA SER A 255 8.16 -19.93 -12.58
C SER A 255 6.91 -20.77 -12.81
N THR A 256 5.82 -20.39 -12.14
CA THR A 256 4.49 -20.97 -12.35
C THR A 256 3.70 -20.08 -13.32
N PRO A 257 3.27 -20.60 -14.49
CA PRO A 257 2.41 -19.83 -15.38
C PRO A 257 1.06 -19.51 -14.73
N LEU A 258 0.66 -18.25 -14.80
CA LEU A 258 -0.58 -17.74 -14.21
C LEU A 258 -1.60 -17.46 -15.30
N GLN A 259 -2.75 -18.14 -15.22
CA GLN A 259 -3.91 -17.81 -16.05
C GLN A 259 -4.51 -16.45 -15.64
N GLN A 260 -4.47 -16.17 -14.34
CA GLN A 260 -4.91 -14.90 -13.77
C GLN A 260 -4.10 -14.63 -12.50
N PHE A 261 -3.66 -13.40 -12.32
CA PHE A 261 -3.08 -12.94 -11.06
C PHE A 261 -4.19 -12.71 -10.03
N THR A 262 -4.03 -13.23 -8.82
CA THR A 262 -4.97 -12.95 -7.73
C THR A 262 -4.55 -11.66 -7.03
N PRO A 263 -5.37 -10.61 -6.98
CA PRO A 263 -4.97 -9.38 -6.30
C PRO A 263 -4.61 -9.63 -4.83
N VAL A 264 -3.49 -9.08 -4.40
CA VAL A 264 -3.04 -9.08 -3.00
C VAL A 264 -3.75 -7.94 -2.28
N GLU A 265 -4.47 -8.27 -1.22
CA GLU A 265 -5.16 -7.31 -0.35
C GLU A 265 -4.54 -7.31 1.03
N SER A 266 -4.33 -6.13 1.59
CA SER A 266 -3.78 -5.97 2.94
C SER A 266 -4.28 -4.69 3.60
N THR A 267 -4.08 -4.59 4.90
CA THR A 267 -4.31 -3.37 5.68
C THR A 267 -2.99 -2.97 6.32
N VAL A 268 -2.59 -1.71 6.13
CA VAL A 268 -1.32 -1.18 6.66
C VAL A 268 -1.56 0.11 7.43
N ASP A 269 -0.82 0.32 8.51
CA ASP A 269 -0.82 1.58 9.24
C ASP A 269 0.39 2.41 8.82
N ALA A 270 0.14 3.46 8.02
CA ALA A 270 1.18 4.35 7.51
C ALA A 270 1.83 5.22 8.61
N SER A 271 1.23 5.28 9.80
CA SER A 271 1.76 5.97 10.97
C SER A 271 2.72 5.13 11.81
N GLU A 272 2.85 3.83 11.50
CA GLU A 272 3.76 2.93 12.21
C GLU A 272 5.25 3.34 12.02
N PRO A 273 6.12 2.93 12.97
CA PRO A 273 7.56 3.14 12.87
C PRO A 273 8.15 2.65 11.54
N ASP A 274 9.27 3.25 11.12
CA ASP A 274 9.89 2.96 9.82
C ASP A 274 10.15 1.47 9.59
N ILE A 275 10.58 0.76 10.63
CA ILE A 275 10.89 -0.68 10.56
C ILE A 275 9.65 -1.54 10.34
N ASP A 276 8.54 -1.22 11.02
CA ASP A 276 7.30 -1.97 10.95
C ASP A 276 6.61 -1.72 9.61
N PHE A 277 6.60 -0.46 9.15
CA PHE A 277 6.12 -0.13 7.82
C PHE A 277 6.93 -0.82 6.72
N TYR A 278 8.27 -0.91 6.88
CA TYR A 278 9.11 -1.60 5.91
C TYR A 278 8.80 -3.12 5.85
N TRP A 279 8.44 -3.74 6.97
CA TRP A 279 7.94 -5.12 6.93
C TRP A 279 6.65 -5.26 6.12
N HIS A 280 5.71 -4.33 6.23
CA HIS A 280 4.51 -4.35 5.36
C HIS A 280 4.86 -4.24 3.87
N VAL A 281 5.87 -3.42 3.51
CA VAL A 281 6.35 -3.33 2.13
C VAL A 281 6.92 -4.67 1.65
N TYR A 282 7.73 -5.31 2.49
CA TYR A 282 8.33 -6.60 2.20
C TYR A 282 7.28 -7.70 2.03
N ASP A 283 6.32 -7.80 2.95
CA ASP A 283 5.29 -8.84 2.94
C ASP A 283 4.37 -8.71 1.71
N VAL A 284 3.92 -7.49 1.38
CA VAL A 284 3.09 -7.25 0.17
C VAL A 284 3.85 -7.59 -1.11
N ALA A 285 5.13 -7.22 -1.20
CA ALA A 285 5.96 -7.56 -2.35
C ALA A 285 6.18 -9.08 -2.46
N GLN A 286 6.43 -9.74 -1.32
CA GLN A 286 6.61 -11.17 -1.26
C GLN A 286 5.35 -11.92 -1.71
N ASP A 287 4.17 -11.51 -1.24
CA ASP A 287 2.90 -12.13 -1.66
C ASP A 287 2.64 -11.96 -3.16
N CYS A 288 3.00 -10.81 -3.74
CA CYS A 288 2.88 -10.61 -5.19
C CYS A 288 3.82 -11.53 -5.99
N VAL A 289 5.08 -11.64 -5.56
CA VAL A 289 6.12 -12.42 -6.26
C VAL A 289 5.93 -13.93 -6.05
N ASN A 290 5.43 -14.36 -4.89
CA ASN A 290 5.13 -15.76 -4.57
C ASN A 290 4.12 -16.40 -5.53
N GLN A 291 3.16 -15.63 -6.05
CA GLN A 291 2.20 -16.15 -7.03
C GLN A 291 2.89 -16.67 -8.29
N GLY A 292 4.00 -16.04 -8.69
CA GLY A 292 4.82 -16.47 -9.81
C GLY A 292 5.62 -17.76 -9.58
N GLY A 293 5.53 -18.39 -8.40
CA GLY A 293 6.39 -19.53 -8.02
C GLY A 293 7.79 -19.12 -7.57
N THR A 294 8.07 -17.81 -7.48
CA THR A 294 9.36 -17.25 -7.11
C THR A 294 9.32 -16.80 -5.66
N ALA A 295 10.20 -17.34 -4.80
CA ALA A 295 10.13 -17.12 -3.35
C ALA A 295 11.04 -16.00 -2.82
N HIS A 296 11.93 -15.45 -3.65
CA HIS A 296 12.98 -14.53 -3.22
C HIS A 296 12.78 -13.14 -3.82
N LEU A 297 12.81 -12.12 -2.95
CA LEU A 297 12.87 -10.72 -3.33
C LEU A 297 14.33 -10.32 -3.60
N HIS A 298 14.56 -9.52 -4.63
CA HIS A 298 15.89 -9.09 -5.06
C HIS A 298 16.14 -7.60 -4.84
N MET A 299 15.09 -6.78 -4.96
CA MET A 299 15.13 -5.32 -4.83
C MET A 299 14.86 -4.88 -3.41
N ILE A 300 13.92 -5.55 -2.72
CA ILE A 300 13.49 -5.26 -1.36
C ILE A 300 14.14 -6.28 -0.42
N LYS A 301 15.02 -5.80 0.47
CA LYS A 301 15.69 -6.67 1.45
C LYS A 301 14.84 -6.79 2.72
N PRO A 302 14.82 -7.97 3.37
CA PRO A 302 14.18 -8.10 4.65
C PRO A 302 14.87 -7.15 5.65
N PRO A 303 14.11 -6.31 6.36
CA PRO A 303 14.69 -5.43 7.37
C PRO A 303 15.36 -6.25 8.48
N ALA A 304 16.42 -5.72 9.09
CA ALA A 304 17.03 -6.40 10.25
C ALA A 304 16.03 -6.42 11.41
N ARG A 305 15.62 -7.61 11.87
CA ARG A 305 14.93 -7.73 13.16
C ARG A 305 15.98 -7.48 14.24
N ASN A 306 15.84 -6.40 15.01
CA ASN A 306 16.67 -6.22 16.21
C ASN A 306 16.47 -7.45 17.11
N SER A 307 17.51 -8.27 17.23
CA SER A 307 17.58 -9.38 18.16
C SER A 307 17.86 -8.86 19.57
N ASP A 308 16.90 -8.17 20.17
CA ASP A 308 16.94 -7.82 21.60
C ASP A 308 16.04 -8.77 22.38
N GLY A 309 16.65 -9.80 22.99
CA GLY A 309 15.94 -10.69 23.90
C GLY A 309 16.43 -12.12 24.05
N GLN A 310 17.72 -12.44 23.86
CA GLN A 310 18.27 -13.64 24.50
C GLN A 310 19.06 -13.21 25.73
N GLY A 311 18.41 -13.35 26.88
CA GLY A 311 19.06 -13.26 28.18
C GLY A 311 20.21 -14.25 28.24
N THR A 312 21.41 -13.73 28.47
CA THR A 312 22.53 -14.49 29.00
C THR A 312 22.13 -15.08 30.36
N SER A 313 21.64 -16.31 30.36
CA SER A 313 21.58 -17.12 31.56
C SER A 313 22.95 -17.76 31.75
N THR A 314 23.81 -17.07 32.49
CA THR A 314 24.95 -17.70 33.16
C THR A 314 24.45 -18.59 34.29
N ALA A 315 24.80 -19.87 34.22
CA ALA A 315 25.04 -20.72 35.39
C ALA A 315 26.34 -21.48 35.12
#